data_AF-A0A955IRL0-F1
#
_entry.id   AF-A0A955IRL0-F1
#
_cell.length_a   1.000
_cell.length_b   1.000
_cell.length_c   1.000
_cell.angle_alpha   90.00
_cell.angle_beta   90.00
_cell.angle_gamma   90.00
#
_symmetry.space_group_name_H-M   'P 1'
#
loop_
_entity.id
_entity.type
_entity.pdbx_description
1 polymer ?
#
loop_
_entity_poly.entity_id
_entity_poly.type
_entity_poly.pdbx_seq_one_letter_code
_entity_poly.pdbx_strand_id
1 'polypeptide(L)'
;IVHWDWLEQRRAKSGTHERPYGVAPYYFYYAHLAAAQAIECLPRSERREYRRRLHDLLMKTRDDNGTWNDRVFPRSANYGTAMAVLTLRCPDIPAIPAWSPEPPVDDIKDTTDAPAETNTPDPTP
;
A
#
# COMPACT_ATOMS: atom_id res chain seq x y z
N ILE A 1 10.01 -7.02 19.65
CA ILE A 1 10.27 -5.83 18.81
C ILE A 1 10.73 -4.74 19.76
N VAL A 2 11.97 -4.28 19.62
CA VAL A 2 12.72 -3.53 20.67
C VAL A 2 12.19 -2.09 20.88
N HIS A 3 11.63 -1.45 19.86
CA HIS A 3 11.21 -0.04 19.92
C HIS A 3 9.69 0.18 19.72
N TRP A 4 8.88 -0.84 20.00
CA TRP A 4 7.42 -0.77 19.83
C TRP A 4 6.81 0.39 20.62
N ASP A 5 7.21 0.56 21.88
CA ASP A 5 6.63 1.57 22.77
C ASP A 5 6.88 3.00 22.29
N TRP A 6 7.93 3.23 21.49
CA TRP A 6 8.23 4.55 20.93
C TRP A 6 7.28 4.93 19.79
N LEU A 7 6.89 3.94 18.97
CA LEU A 7 5.88 4.13 17.94
C LEU A 7 4.51 4.44 18.57
N GLU A 8 4.16 3.69 19.61
CA GLU A 8 2.88 3.87 20.31
C GLU A 8 2.77 5.24 20.98
N GLN A 9 3.86 5.74 21.58
CA GLN A 9 3.88 7.10 22.15
C GLN A 9 3.50 8.20 21.15
N ARG A 10 3.74 7.98 19.86
CA ARG A 10 3.46 8.94 18.80
C ARG A 10 2.12 8.70 18.08
N ARG A 11 1.50 7.53 18.19
CA ARG A 11 0.19 7.28 17.58
C ARG A 11 -0.87 8.22 18.15
N ALA A 12 -1.79 8.70 17.31
CA ALA A 12 -2.92 9.54 17.71
C ALA A 12 -2.51 10.81 18.48
N LYS A 13 -1.42 11.44 18.08
CA LYS A 13 -0.96 12.75 18.60
C LYS A 13 -1.12 13.85 17.55
N SER A 14 -1.18 15.10 18.03
CA SER A 14 -1.00 16.29 17.20
C SER A 14 0.48 16.49 16.86
N GLY A 15 0.74 17.30 15.83
CA GLY A 15 2.09 17.60 15.38
C GLY A 15 2.72 16.47 14.58
N THR A 16 3.42 16.80 13.51
CA THR A 16 4.06 15.84 12.61
C THR A 16 5.58 15.96 12.73
N HIS A 17 6.29 14.83 12.72
CA HIS A 17 7.75 14.77 12.75
C HIS A 17 8.43 15.47 13.93
N GLU A 18 7.75 15.55 15.07
CA GLU A 18 8.28 16.16 16.28
C GLU A 18 9.33 15.26 16.96
N ARG A 19 10.25 15.91 17.68
CA ARG A 19 11.26 15.23 18.52
C ARG A 19 10.56 14.43 19.64
N PRO A 20 11.20 13.36 20.18
CA PRO A 20 12.53 12.88 19.84
C PRO A 20 12.58 11.94 18.63
N TYR A 21 11.44 11.40 18.19
CA TYR A 21 11.41 10.29 17.23
C TYR A 21 11.21 10.71 15.77
N GLY A 22 10.73 11.93 15.49
CA GLY A 22 10.52 12.38 14.11
C GLY A 22 9.44 11.61 13.35
N VAL A 23 8.56 10.90 14.06
CA VAL A 23 7.54 10.02 13.48
C VAL A 23 6.22 10.77 13.26
N ALA A 24 5.64 10.59 12.07
CA ALA A 24 4.29 11.05 11.77
C ALA A 24 3.25 10.17 12.49
N PRO A 25 2.28 10.76 13.20
CA PRO A 25 1.36 10.02 14.07
C PRO A 25 0.29 9.21 13.32
N TYR A 26 0.14 9.38 12.00
CA TYR A 26 -1.05 9.00 11.22
C TYR A 26 -0.81 7.99 10.09
N TYR A 27 0.39 7.40 10.00
CA TYR A 27 0.68 6.30 9.07
C TYR A 27 0.77 4.96 9.80
N PHE A 28 0.26 4.89 11.03
CA PHE A 28 0.47 3.75 11.91
C PHE A 28 -0.17 2.49 11.33
N TYR A 29 -1.46 2.53 10.98
CA TYR A 29 -2.14 1.37 10.42
C TYR A 29 -1.80 1.09 8.95
N TYR A 30 -1.41 2.13 8.21
CA TYR A 30 -0.85 1.96 6.87
C TYR A 30 0.42 1.08 6.92
N ALA A 31 1.33 1.38 7.85
CA ALA A 31 2.56 0.60 8.02
C ALA A 31 2.27 -0.86 8.43
N HIS A 32 1.22 -1.10 9.23
CA HIS A 32 0.80 -2.47 9.59
C HIS A 32 0.30 -3.25 8.39
N LEU A 33 -0.49 -2.62 7.50
CA LEU A 33 -0.92 -3.26 6.26
C LEU A 33 0.28 -3.57 5.35
N ALA A 34 1.20 -2.63 5.19
CA ALA A 34 2.43 -2.85 4.41
C ALA A 34 3.27 -3.99 4.99
N ALA A 35 3.37 -4.09 6.32
CA ALA A 35 4.05 -5.20 6.99
C ALA A 35 3.33 -6.54 6.74
N ALA A 36 1.99 -6.59 6.79
CA ALA A 36 1.24 -7.81 6.45
C ALA A 36 1.50 -8.25 5.01
N GLN A 37 1.50 -7.32 4.06
CA GLN A 37 1.80 -7.59 2.66
C GLN A 37 3.23 -8.12 2.48
N ALA A 38 4.21 -7.52 3.17
CA ALA A 38 5.59 -8.00 3.15
C ALA A 38 5.74 -9.41 3.73
N ILE A 39 4.97 -9.76 4.76
CA ILE A 39 4.92 -11.13 5.31
C ILE A 39 4.42 -12.12 4.24
N GLU A 40 3.49 -11.73 3.38
CA GLU A 40 3.03 -12.58 2.27
C GLU A 40 4.06 -12.77 1.15
N CYS A 41 5.14 -12.00 1.14
CA CYS A 41 6.28 -12.21 0.25
C CYS A 41 7.32 -13.19 0.81
N LEU A 42 7.25 -13.54 2.11
CA LEU A 42 8.19 -14.49 2.73
C LEU A 42 7.92 -15.95 2.30
N PRO A 43 8.87 -16.87 2.51
CA PRO A 43 8.62 -18.31 2.41
C PRO A 43 7.45 -18.75 3.29
N ARG A 44 6.62 -19.67 2.80
CA ARG A 44 5.39 -20.12 3.48
C ARG A 44 5.63 -20.58 4.93
N SER A 45 6.77 -21.20 5.21
CA SER A 45 7.18 -21.69 6.52
C SER A 45 7.36 -20.57 7.56
N GLU A 46 7.73 -19.36 7.13
CA GLU A 46 8.04 -18.24 8.02
C GLU A 46 6.82 -17.37 8.35
N ARG A 47 5.84 -17.32 7.43
CA ARG A 47 4.72 -16.36 7.52
C ARG A 47 3.94 -16.46 8.82
N ARG A 48 3.67 -17.69 9.29
CA ARG A 48 2.81 -17.94 10.46
C ARG A 48 3.30 -17.18 11.69
N GLU A 49 4.59 -17.22 11.98
CA GLU A 49 5.15 -16.58 13.17
C GLU A 49 5.11 -15.06 13.06
N TYR A 50 5.42 -14.51 11.88
CA TYR A 50 5.35 -13.07 11.68
C TYR A 50 3.92 -12.53 11.67
N ARG A 51 2.95 -13.25 11.09
CA ARG A 51 1.52 -12.92 11.19
C ARG A 51 1.08 -12.86 12.64
N ARG A 52 1.43 -13.88 13.44
CA ARG A 52 1.10 -13.92 14.87
C ARG A 52 1.63 -12.67 15.59
N ARG A 53 2.92 -12.35 15.41
CA ARG A 53 3.54 -11.15 16.03
C ARG A 53 2.85 -9.86 15.60
N LEU A 54 2.55 -9.71 14.31
CA LEU A 54 1.85 -8.54 13.78
C LEU A 54 0.44 -8.42 14.37
N HIS A 55 -0.31 -9.52 14.43
CA HIS A 55 -1.67 -9.54 14.98
C HIS A 55 -1.66 -9.20 16.47
N ASP A 56 -0.73 -9.76 17.24
CA ASP A 56 -0.57 -9.47 18.67
C ASP A 56 -0.33 -7.98 18.91
N LEU A 57 0.47 -7.32 18.05
CA LEU A 57 0.71 -5.87 18.14
C LEU A 57 -0.49 -5.04 17.71
N LEU A 58 -1.13 -5.40 16.59
CA LEU A 58 -2.32 -4.70 16.10
C LEU A 58 -3.44 -4.71 17.15
N MET A 59 -3.67 -5.86 17.79
CA MET A 59 -4.72 -6.02 18.80
C MET A 59 -4.49 -5.18 20.06
N LYS A 60 -3.25 -4.86 20.42
CA LYS A 60 -2.93 -3.95 21.55
C LYS A 60 -3.38 -2.51 21.31
N THR A 61 -3.66 -2.14 20.06
CA THR A 61 -4.00 -0.76 19.67
C THR A 61 -5.46 -0.62 19.26
N ARG A 62 -6.28 -1.65 19.51
CA ARG A 62 -7.72 -1.62 19.28
C ARG A 62 -8.38 -0.81 20.39
N ASP A 63 -9.21 0.15 20.01
CA ASP A 63 -9.98 0.95 20.96
C ASP A 63 -11.13 0.12 21.55
N ASP A 64 -11.68 0.54 22.70
CA ASP A 64 -12.75 -0.18 23.41
C ASP A 64 -14.03 -0.37 22.58
N ASN A 65 -14.31 0.58 21.69
CA ASN A 65 -15.43 0.50 20.74
C ASN A 65 -15.19 -0.47 19.57
N GLY A 66 -14.02 -1.12 19.57
CA GLY A 66 -13.62 -2.11 18.60
C GLY A 66 -12.96 -1.57 17.33
N THR A 67 -12.77 -0.25 17.22
CA THR A 67 -12.13 0.41 16.07
C THR A 67 -10.61 0.53 16.23
N TRP A 68 -9.93 0.97 15.17
CA TRP A 68 -8.53 1.35 15.18
C TRP A 68 -8.41 2.79 14.66
N ASN A 69 -7.82 3.69 15.46
CA ASN A 69 -7.66 5.09 15.08
C ASN A 69 -6.27 5.62 15.50
N ASP A 70 -5.54 6.17 14.53
CA ASP A 70 -4.19 6.73 14.71
C ASP A 70 -4.20 8.25 14.59
N ARG A 71 -5.38 8.85 14.47
CA ARG A 71 -5.55 10.30 14.48
C ARG A 71 -6.41 10.74 15.65
N VAL A 72 -6.17 11.97 16.08
CA VAL A 72 -6.94 12.65 17.13
C VAL A 72 -8.41 12.89 16.75
N PHE A 73 -8.77 12.75 15.47
CA PHE A 73 -10.12 13.01 14.97
C PHE A 73 -10.95 11.73 14.92
N PRO A 74 -12.12 11.65 15.59
CA PRO A 74 -12.98 10.47 15.60
C PRO A 74 -13.37 9.97 14.20
N ARG A 75 -13.64 10.88 13.26
CA ARG A 75 -13.99 10.55 11.86
C ARG A 75 -12.93 9.74 11.11
N SER A 76 -11.70 9.65 11.64
CA SER A 76 -10.59 8.94 11.02
C SER A 76 -10.57 7.45 11.34
N ALA A 77 -11.34 7.01 12.34
CA ALA A 77 -11.39 5.61 12.76
C ALA A 77 -11.75 4.67 11.61
N ASN A 78 -12.56 5.13 10.64
CA ASN A 78 -12.93 4.34 9.47
C ASN A 78 -11.70 3.89 8.65
N TYR A 79 -10.73 4.80 8.46
CA TYR A 79 -9.51 4.48 7.73
C TYR A 79 -8.64 3.48 8.49
N GLY A 80 -8.34 3.75 9.76
CA GLY A 80 -7.51 2.87 10.57
C GLY A 80 -8.14 1.49 10.73
N THR A 81 -9.45 1.42 10.92
CA THR A 81 -10.21 0.17 11.01
C THR A 81 -10.18 -0.60 9.69
N ALA A 82 -10.36 0.06 8.55
CA ALA A 82 -10.25 -0.61 7.24
C ALA A 82 -8.86 -1.21 7.03
N MET A 83 -7.81 -0.45 7.36
CA MET A 83 -6.42 -0.92 7.27
C MET A 83 -6.15 -2.09 8.22
N ALA A 84 -6.66 -2.05 9.45
CA ALA A 84 -6.55 -3.14 10.42
C ALA A 84 -7.26 -4.41 9.93
N VAL A 85 -8.48 -4.28 9.38
CA VAL A 85 -9.21 -5.42 8.80
C VAL A 85 -8.45 -6.01 7.61
N LEU A 86 -7.93 -5.19 6.70
CA LEU A 86 -7.10 -5.66 5.59
C LEU A 86 -5.82 -6.35 6.08
N THR A 87 -5.20 -5.83 7.13
CA THR A 87 -4.02 -6.44 7.78
C THR A 87 -4.35 -7.86 8.26
N LEU A 88 -5.47 -8.03 8.98
CA LEU A 88 -5.93 -9.33 9.48
C LEU A 88 -6.33 -10.30 8.37
N ARG A 89 -6.91 -9.78 7.29
CA ARG A 89 -7.39 -10.56 6.14
C ARG A 89 -6.32 -10.77 5.08
N CYS A 90 -5.12 -10.21 5.23
CA CYS A 90 -4.06 -10.26 4.23
C CYS A 90 -3.78 -11.67 3.67
N PRO A 91 -3.83 -12.76 4.46
CA PRO A 91 -3.67 -14.12 3.94
C PRO A 91 -4.76 -14.56 2.95
N ASP A 92 -5.94 -13.94 3.00
CA ASP A 92 -7.10 -14.26 2.16
C ASP A 92 -7.19 -13.35 0.92
N ILE A 93 -6.35 -12.31 0.85
CA ILE A 93 -6.35 -11.34 -0.25
C ILE A 93 -5.43 -11.86 -1.36
N PRO A 94 -5.78 -11.69 -2.65
CA PRO A 94 -4.90 -12.02 -3.75
C PRO A 94 -3.52 -11.37 -3.60
N ALA A 95 -2.47 -12.08 -4.04
CA ALA A 95 -1.12 -11.55 -4.03
C ALA A 95 -1.05 -10.24 -4.84
N ILE A 96 -0.22 -9.31 -4.38
CA ILE A 96 0.06 -8.07 -5.11
C ILE A 96 0.67 -8.47 -6.47
N PRO A 97 0.13 -7.96 -7.60
CA PRO A 97 0.70 -8.21 -8.90
C PRO A 97 2.18 -7.81 -8.94
N ALA A 98 3.03 -8.72 -9.38
CA ALA A 98 4.42 -8.40 -9.64
C ALA A 98 4.52 -7.49 -10.87
N TRP A 99 5.49 -6.58 -10.85
CA TRP A 99 5.85 -5.85 -12.06
C TRP A 99 6.32 -6.84 -13.12
N SER A 100 5.76 -6.74 -14.32
CA SER A 100 6.21 -7.46 -15.50
C SER A 100 6.87 -6.46 -16.45
N PRO A 101 8.09 -6.72 -16.95
CA PRO A 101 8.66 -5.89 -18.00
C PRO A 101 7.74 -5.91 -19.22
N GLU A 102 7.65 -4.78 -19.92
CA GLU A 102 7.04 -4.76 -21.24
C GLU A 102 7.82 -5.72 -22.15
N PRO A 103 7.16 -6.53 -22.99
CA PRO A 103 7.86 -7.29 -23.99
C PRO A 103 8.71 -6.34 -24.86
N PRO A 104 9.88 -6.78 -25.36
CA PRO A 104 10.67 -5.97 -26.28
C PRO A 104 9.77 -5.50 -27.43
N VAL A 105 9.82 -4.21 -27.73
CA VAL A 105 9.22 -3.69 -28.96
C VAL A 105 10.07 -4.25 -30.09
N ASP A 106 9.61 -5.32 -30.74
CA ASP A 106 10.23 -5.76 -31.99
C ASP A 106 10.24 -4.57 -32.95
N ASP A 107 11.40 -4.32 -33.56
CA ASP A 107 11.71 -3.21 -34.44
C ASP A 107 10.46 -2.78 -35.23
N ILE A 108 9.97 -1.57 -34.94
CA ILE A 108 9.02 -0.89 -35.83
C ILE A 108 9.71 -0.86 -37.18
N LYS A 109 9.32 -1.77 -38.09
CA LYS A 109 9.71 -1.67 -39.48
C LYS A 109 9.23 -0.31 -39.93
N ASP A 110 10.19 0.56 -40.18
CA ASP A 110 9.97 1.89 -40.72
C ASP A 110 9.17 1.74 -42.02
N THR A 111 7.85 1.85 -41.96
CA THR A 111 6.97 1.84 -43.12
C THR A 111 7.02 3.23 -43.76
N THR A 112 8.22 3.68 -44.10
CA THR A 112 8.44 4.84 -44.95
C THR A 112 8.75 4.35 -46.36
N ASP A 113 7.77 3.67 -46.95
CA ASP A 113 7.69 3.40 -48.41
C ASP A 113 6.21 3.12 -48.76
N ALA A 114 5.34 4.09 -48.46
CA ALA A 114 4.05 4.18 -49.13
C ALA A 114 4.26 5.02 -50.41
N PRO A 115 3.88 4.53 -51.60
CA PRO A 115 3.97 5.33 -52.81
C PRO A 115 3.05 6.55 -52.69
N ALA A 116 3.54 7.72 -53.11
CA ALA A 116 2.81 8.98 -53.06
C ALA A 116 1.44 8.86 -53.75
N GLU A 117 0.36 9.07 -53.01
CA GLU A 117 -0.97 9.23 -53.58
C GLU A 117 -1.00 10.47 -54.49
N THR A 118 -1.28 10.25 -55.77
CA THR A 118 -1.51 11.32 -56.74
C THR A 118 -2.84 12.01 -56.43
N ASN A 119 -2.77 13.18 -55.79
CA ASN A 119 -3.92 14.07 -55.62
C ASN A 119 -4.46 14.49 -56.99
N THR A 120 -5.67 14.04 -57.33
CA THR A 120 -6.45 14.59 -58.44
C THR A 120 -7.39 15.64 -57.85
N PRO A 121 -7.41 16.90 -58.32
CA PRO A 121 -8.30 17.90 -57.76
C PRO A 121 -9.77 17.59 -58.10
N ASP A 122 -10.62 17.71 -57.09
CA ASP A 122 -12.07 17.51 -57.16
C ASP A 122 -12.73 18.61 -58.03
N PRO A 123 -13.74 18.31 -58.87
CA PRO A 123 -14.36 19.32 -59.72
C PRO A 123 -15.31 20.21 -58.89
N THR A 124 -15.07 21.51 -58.94
CA THR A 124 -15.91 22.55 -58.32
C THR A 124 -17.33 22.56 -58.91
N PRO A 125 -18.39 22.79 -58.10
CA PRO A 125 -19.76 22.95 -58.59
C PRO A 125 -19.99 24.24 -59.39
#